data_AF-A0A2A6NUU5-F1
#
_entry.id   AF-A0A2A6NUU5-F1
#
_cell.length_a   1.000
_cell.length_b   1.000
_cell.length_c   1.000
_cell.angle_alpha   90.00
_cell.angle_beta   90.00
_cell.angle_gamma   90.00
#
_symmetry.space_group_name_H-M   'P 1'
#
loop_
_entity.id
_entity.type
_entity.pdbx_description
1 polymer ?
#
loop_
_entity_poly.entity_id
_entity_poly.type
_entity_poly.pdbx_seq_one_letter_code
_entity_poly.pdbx_strand_id
1 'polypeptide(L)'
;MIQEPSNRAGNTAEHAGTEDGRAEPSSGLSIRAMNVLKELSVELTDEVPPKLGWTPSDDLLRLLTARHLATARNCGRQTMREIIDWAASRGISIPAPHHTGKSLSAVWGSLVERASAGDLTKSEITEALEKSIRRRSPRIPVAFQIVLLKILSSSYDHWPQP
;
A
#
# COMPACT_ATOMS: atom_id res chain seq x y z
N MET A 1 45.62 26.76 64.08
CA MET A 1 44.68 26.87 62.94
C MET A 1 44.00 25.51 62.82
N ILE A 2 42.90 25.28 63.54
CA ILE A 2 41.50 25.44 63.13
C ILE A 2 41.04 24.35 62.13
N GLN A 3 40.11 23.53 62.64
CA GLN A 3 39.02 22.73 62.03
C GLN A 3 39.32 21.43 61.23
N GLU A 4 39.13 20.31 61.95
CA GLU A 4 38.07 19.29 61.83
C GLU A 4 37.51 18.77 60.48
N PRO A 5 37.01 17.51 60.47
CA PRO A 5 36.83 16.64 59.32
C PRO A 5 35.38 16.60 58.79
N SER A 6 35.14 15.96 57.65
CA SER A 6 33.76 15.58 57.31
C SER A 6 33.70 14.30 56.47
N ASN A 7 33.30 13.23 57.15
CA ASN A 7 32.72 12.03 56.59
C ASN A 7 31.31 12.38 56.07
N ARG A 8 30.95 12.00 54.84
CA ARG A 8 29.57 11.64 54.54
C ARG A 8 29.45 10.69 53.35
N ALA A 9 28.95 9.50 53.64
CA ALA A 9 28.47 8.53 52.69
C ALA A 9 27.29 9.07 51.86
N GLY A 10 27.17 8.57 50.63
CA GLY A 10 26.03 8.80 49.76
C GLY A 10 26.13 7.98 48.47
N ASN A 11 25.80 6.69 48.56
CA ASN A 11 25.36 5.89 47.41
C ASN A 11 24.01 6.45 46.92
N THR A 12 23.80 6.51 45.60
CA THR A 12 22.57 6.27 44.80
C THR A 12 22.84 6.84 43.39
N ALA A 13 23.29 6.01 42.45
CA ALA A 13 22.50 5.55 41.30
C ALA A 13 21.87 6.68 40.47
N GLU A 14 22.26 6.82 39.19
CA GLU A 14 21.39 6.55 38.03
C GLU A 14 21.93 7.17 36.73
N HIS A 15 21.98 6.29 35.72
CA HIS A 15 21.90 6.49 34.28
C HIS A 15 22.32 7.82 33.62
N ALA A 16 23.45 7.77 32.93
CA ALA A 16 23.55 8.37 31.59
C ALA A 16 23.92 7.25 30.62
N GLY A 17 22.93 6.40 30.32
CA GLY A 17 23.01 5.41 29.26
C GLY A 17 23.18 6.14 27.93
N THR A 18 24.25 5.76 27.23
CA THR A 18 24.44 6.03 25.81
C THR A 18 23.36 5.29 25.04
N GLU A 19 22.19 5.92 24.86
CA GLU A 19 21.21 5.44 23.89
C GLU A 19 21.55 6.04 22.52
N ASP A 20 22.39 5.28 21.79
CA ASP A 20 22.37 5.29 20.33
C ASP A 20 21.01 4.71 19.89
N GLY A 21 19.98 5.53 20.05
CA GLY A 21 18.60 5.24 19.75
C GLY A 21 18.36 5.32 18.24
N ARG A 22 18.97 4.40 17.49
CA ARG A 22 18.39 4.01 16.20
C ARG A 22 17.06 3.37 16.54
N ALA A 23 16.00 4.18 16.56
CA ALA A 23 14.64 3.72 16.75
C ALA A 23 14.36 2.66 15.68
N GLU A 24 14.47 1.40 16.08
CA GLU A 24 13.98 0.26 15.32
C GLU A 24 12.52 0.56 14.99
N PRO A 25 12.08 0.46 13.73
CA PRO A 25 10.69 0.70 13.40
C PRO A 25 9.84 -0.33 14.15
N SER A 26 9.16 0.13 15.21
CA SER A 26 8.34 -0.65 16.14
C SER A 26 7.20 -1.43 15.50
N SER A 27 7.05 -1.34 14.18
CA SER A 27 6.03 -1.99 13.37
C SER A 27 6.57 -3.11 12.48
N GLY A 28 7.88 -3.37 12.40
CA GLY A 28 8.43 -4.36 11.45
C GLY A 28 8.27 -3.96 9.97
N LEU A 29 7.78 -2.75 9.69
CA LEU A 29 7.68 -2.16 8.37
C LEU A 29 8.89 -1.26 8.09
N SER A 30 9.35 -1.28 6.85
CA SER A 30 10.31 -0.32 6.31
C SER A 30 9.74 1.09 6.32
N ILE A 31 10.63 2.08 6.35
CA ILE A 31 10.28 3.51 6.26
C ILE A 31 9.44 3.80 5.01
N ARG A 32 9.70 3.10 3.89
CA ARG A 32 8.92 3.29 2.66
C ARG A 32 7.50 2.79 2.79
N ALA A 33 7.31 1.58 3.33
CA ALA A 33 5.98 1.03 3.57
C ALA A 33 5.20 1.91 4.56
N MET A 34 5.86 2.35 5.63
CA MET A 34 5.29 3.27 6.60
C MET A 34 4.83 4.58 5.96
N ASN A 35 5.65 5.20 5.11
CA ASN A 35 5.29 6.46 4.45
C ASN A 35 4.12 6.29 3.49
N VAL A 36 4.04 5.18 2.76
CA VAL A 36 2.88 4.85 1.90
C VAL A 36 1.61 4.75 2.75
N LEU A 37 1.66 4.04 3.87
CA LEU A 37 0.50 3.90 4.76
C LEU A 37 0.08 5.23 5.39
N LYS A 38 1.04 6.12 5.69
CA LYS A 38 0.73 7.47 6.17
C LYS A 38 0.01 8.33 5.14
N GLU A 39 0.43 8.26 3.88
CA GLU A 39 -0.26 8.96 2.79
C GLU A 39 -1.68 8.43 2.60
N LEU A 40 -1.83 7.10 2.60
CA LEU A 40 -3.14 6.44 2.45
C LEU A 40 -4.06 6.64 3.67
N SER A 41 -3.50 6.83 4.86
CA SER A 41 -4.27 7.20 6.07
C SER A 41 -5.03 8.51 5.86
N VAL A 42 -4.34 9.54 5.35
CA VAL A 42 -4.97 10.84 5.08
C VAL A 42 -6.06 10.70 4.02
N GLU A 43 -5.84 9.87 3.00
CA GLU A 43 -6.79 9.66 1.91
C GLU A 43 -8.03 8.85 2.32
N LEU A 44 -7.87 7.83 3.16
CA LEU A 44 -8.91 6.82 3.42
C LEU A 44 -9.64 7.01 4.75
N THR A 45 -9.01 7.63 5.74
CA THR A 45 -9.57 7.78 7.09
C THR A 45 -9.60 9.23 7.57
N ASP A 46 -9.12 10.18 6.76
CA ASP A 46 -8.89 11.58 7.13
C ASP A 46 -7.98 11.76 8.38
N GLU A 47 -7.31 10.69 8.82
CA GLU A 47 -6.38 10.73 9.95
C GLU A 47 -5.03 11.24 9.47
N VAL A 48 -4.48 12.26 10.14
CA VAL A 48 -3.14 12.79 9.90
C VAL A 48 -2.14 12.13 10.85
N PRO A 49 -1.27 11.23 10.36
CA PRO A 49 -0.35 10.50 11.21
C PRO A 49 0.77 11.38 11.78
N PRO A 50 1.21 11.18 13.03
CA PRO A 50 2.40 11.83 13.56
C PRO A 50 3.67 11.40 12.80
N LYS A 51 4.71 12.24 12.86
CA LYS A 51 5.99 12.00 12.16
C LYS A 51 6.71 10.75 12.69
N LEU A 52 6.65 10.50 14.00
CA LEU A 52 7.32 9.39 14.68
C LEU A 52 6.31 8.60 15.52
N GLY A 53 6.60 7.32 15.76
CA GLY A 53 5.80 6.46 16.65
C GLY A 53 4.41 6.08 16.15
N TRP A 54 4.03 6.43 14.92
CA TRP A 54 2.74 6.03 14.37
C TRP A 54 2.73 4.55 13.98
N THR A 55 1.65 3.86 14.32
CA THR A 55 1.37 2.49 13.91
C THR A 55 0.06 2.47 13.14
N PRO A 56 0.03 1.91 11.91
CA PRO A 56 -1.21 1.80 11.14
C PRO A 56 -2.29 1.04 11.91
N SER A 57 -3.52 1.57 11.93
CA SER A 57 -4.67 0.92 12.55
C SER A 57 -5.17 -0.26 11.70
N ASP A 58 -5.81 -1.23 12.34
CA ASP A 58 -6.46 -2.34 11.63
C ASP A 58 -7.58 -1.84 10.70
N ASP A 59 -8.26 -0.76 11.09
CA ASP A 59 -9.34 -0.17 10.29
C ASP A 59 -8.80 0.43 8.98
N LEU A 60 -7.66 1.10 9.02
CA LEU A 60 -6.96 1.52 7.80
C LEU A 60 -6.65 0.32 6.90
N LEU A 61 -6.09 -0.76 7.47
CA LEU A 61 -5.72 -1.95 6.70
C LEU A 61 -6.93 -2.63 6.06
N ARG A 62 -8.08 -2.65 6.73
CA ARG A 62 -9.34 -3.21 6.18
C ARG A 62 -9.89 -2.39 5.02
N LEU A 63 -9.60 -1.09 4.96
CA LEU A 63 -9.98 -0.21 3.84
C LEU A 63 -9.01 -0.32 2.66
N LEU A 64 -7.81 -0.87 2.87
CA LEU A 64 -6.83 -1.02 1.79
C LEU A 64 -7.32 -2.01 0.74
N THR A 65 -7.13 -1.62 -0.51
CA THR A 65 -7.38 -2.45 -1.67
C THR A 65 -6.10 -2.55 -2.50
N ALA A 66 -6.04 -3.55 -3.39
CA ALA A 66 -5.00 -3.63 -4.41
C ALA A 66 -4.84 -2.30 -5.15
N ARG A 67 -5.96 -1.61 -5.44
CA ARG A 67 -6.02 -0.30 -6.08
C ARG A 67 -5.29 0.77 -5.28
N HIS A 68 -5.61 0.93 -3.99
CA HIS A 68 -4.99 1.96 -3.14
C HIS A 68 -3.47 1.82 -3.14
N LEU A 69 -2.97 0.59 -2.96
CA LEU A 69 -1.53 0.30 -3.04
C LEU A 69 -0.99 0.47 -4.46
N ALA A 70 -1.77 0.13 -5.49
CA ALA A 70 -1.41 0.26 -6.90
C ALA A 70 -1.42 1.71 -7.40
N THR A 71 -2.06 2.66 -6.73
CA THR A 71 -2.02 4.08 -7.12
C THR A 71 -1.17 4.94 -6.19
N ALA A 72 -0.86 4.47 -4.98
CA ALA A 72 -0.03 5.17 -4.02
C ALA A 72 1.36 5.51 -4.58
N ARG A 73 1.77 6.76 -4.35
CA ARG A 73 3.10 7.26 -4.74
C ARG A 73 4.16 6.46 -4.00
N ASN A 74 5.27 6.18 -4.66
CA ASN A 74 6.40 5.42 -4.11
C ASN A 74 6.07 4.00 -3.59
N CYS A 75 4.85 3.49 -3.79
CA CYS A 75 4.49 2.12 -3.44
C CYS A 75 4.92 1.15 -4.54
N GLY A 76 6.20 0.77 -4.57
CA GLY A 76 6.74 -0.22 -5.49
C GLY A 76 6.25 -1.65 -5.18
N ARG A 77 6.56 -2.61 -6.06
CA ARG A 77 6.14 -4.02 -5.89
C ARG A 77 6.60 -4.64 -4.56
N GLN A 78 7.83 -4.34 -4.15
CA GLN A 78 8.39 -4.84 -2.88
C GLN A 78 7.64 -4.24 -1.69
N THR A 79 7.48 -2.92 -1.68
CA THR A 79 6.76 -2.18 -0.62
C THR A 79 5.30 -2.62 -0.52
N MET A 80 4.63 -2.86 -1.64
CA MET A 80 3.27 -3.38 -1.67
C MET A 80 3.17 -4.77 -1.02
N ARG A 81 4.06 -5.70 -1.38
CA ARG A 81 4.08 -7.04 -0.77
C ARG A 81 4.32 -6.96 0.73
N GLU A 82 5.30 -6.16 1.13
CA GLU A 82 5.62 -5.93 2.54
C GLU A 82 4.41 -5.44 3.34
N ILE A 83 3.63 -4.50 2.80
CA ILE A 83 2.38 -4.03 3.43
C ILE A 83 1.33 -5.16 3.50
N ILE A 84 1.16 -5.94 2.43
CA ILE A 84 0.21 -7.06 2.39
C ILE A 84 0.60 -8.15 3.40
N ASP A 85 1.87 -8.54 3.42
CA ASP A 85 2.42 -9.55 4.34
C ASP A 85 2.29 -9.08 5.80
N TRP A 86 2.55 -7.79 6.03
CA TRP A 86 2.37 -7.19 7.36
C TRP A 86 0.91 -7.21 7.81
N ALA A 87 -0.03 -6.83 6.94
CA ALA A 87 -1.46 -6.91 7.23
C ALA A 87 -1.90 -8.37 7.48
N ALA A 88 -1.38 -9.32 6.70
CA ALA A 88 -1.66 -10.74 6.89
C ALA A 88 -1.17 -11.26 8.25
N SER A 89 -0.01 -10.78 8.73
CA SER A 89 0.49 -11.13 10.08
C SER A 89 -0.44 -10.64 11.21
N ARG A 90 -1.29 -9.65 10.93
CA ARG A 90 -2.35 -9.14 11.82
C ARG A 90 -3.72 -9.78 11.56
N GLY A 91 -3.79 -10.81 10.70
CA GLY A 91 -5.03 -11.49 10.34
C GLY A 91 -5.90 -10.74 9.34
N ILE A 92 -5.37 -9.72 8.66
CA ILE A 92 -6.10 -8.89 7.68
C ILE A 92 -5.64 -9.23 6.27
N SER A 93 -6.55 -9.73 5.45
CA SER A 93 -6.27 -10.04 4.05
C SER A 93 -6.54 -8.83 3.16
N ILE A 94 -5.47 -8.25 2.61
CA ILE A 94 -5.57 -7.25 1.54
C ILE A 94 -5.47 -7.99 0.20
N PRO A 95 -6.46 -7.88 -0.71
CA PRO A 95 -6.38 -8.53 -2.02
C PRO A 95 -5.11 -8.11 -2.78
N ALA A 96 -4.32 -9.09 -3.22
CA ALA A 96 -3.14 -8.82 -4.03
C ALA A 96 -3.53 -8.51 -5.49
N PRO A 97 -2.79 -7.64 -6.20
CA PRO A 97 -3.01 -7.45 -7.63
C PRO A 97 -2.73 -8.73 -8.42
N HIS A 98 -3.68 -9.19 -9.24
CA HIS A 98 -3.63 -10.43 -10.03
C HIS A 98 -2.44 -10.49 -11.00
N HIS A 99 -1.88 -9.34 -11.41
CA HIS A 99 -0.86 -9.24 -12.45
C HIS A 99 0.48 -8.71 -11.94
N THR A 100 0.79 -8.95 -10.67
CA THR A 100 2.11 -8.69 -10.10
C THR A 100 3.17 -9.44 -10.93
N GLY A 101 4.24 -8.77 -11.36
CA GLY A 101 5.27 -9.41 -12.20
C GLY A 101 5.19 -9.08 -13.69
N LYS A 102 4.03 -9.31 -14.33
CA LYS A 102 3.86 -9.26 -15.79
C LYS A 102 4.15 -7.88 -16.41
N SER A 103 4.64 -7.85 -17.66
CA SER A 103 4.71 -6.62 -18.48
C SER A 103 3.29 -6.15 -18.83
N LEU A 104 3.10 -4.87 -19.15
CA LEU A 104 1.76 -4.36 -19.50
C LEU A 104 1.23 -4.99 -20.80
N SER A 105 2.10 -5.24 -21.78
CA SER A 105 1.74 -5.97 -23.02
C SER A 105 1.24 -7.39 -22.72
N ALA A 106 1.96 -8.14 -21.85
CA ALA A 106 1.53 -9.47 -21.44
C ALA A 106 0.21 -9.46 -20.67
N VAL A 107 -0.05 -8.42 -19.86
CA VAL A 107 -1.35 -8.24 -19.20
C VAL A 107 -2.43 -8.07 -20.25
N TRP A 108 -2.29 -7.14 -21.20
CA TRP A 108 -3.29 -6.94 -22.25
C TRP A 108 -3.57 -8.20 -23.06
N GLY A 109 -2.53 -8.97 -23.44
CA GLY A 109 -2.71 -10.25 -24.12
C GLY A 109 -3.58 -11.22 -23.32
N SER A 110 -3.25 -11.43 -22.04
CA SER A 110 -4.02 -12.33 -21.17
C SER A 110 -5.47 -11.89 -20.95
N LEU A 111 -5.74 -10.58 -20.92
CA LEU A 111 -7.11 -10.08 -20.78
C LEU A 111 -7.93 -10.32 -22.04
N VAL A 112 -7.33 -10.19 -23.23
CA VAL A 112 -8.00 -10.51 -24.50
C VAL A 112 -8.32 -12.00 -24.58
N GLU A 113 -7.37 -12.86 -24.22
CA GLU A 113 -7.58 -14.31 -24.18
C GLU A 113 -8.74 -14.70 -23.26
N ARG A 114 -8.77 -14.16 -22.03
CA ARG A 114 -9.88 -14.44 -21.11
C ARG A 114 -11.21 -13.83 -21.56
N ALA A 115 -11.19 -12.66 -22.20
CA ALA A 115 -12.40 -12.09 -22.78
C ALA A 115 -13.00 -13.01 -23.84
N SER A 116 -12.16 -13.59 -24.69
CA SER A 116 -12.55 -14.60 -25.67
C SER A 116 -13.07 -15.88 -25.03
N ALA A 117 -12.55 -16.26 -23.85
CA ALA A 117 -13.02 -17.41 -23.09
C ALA A 117 -14.32 -17.15 -22.28
N GLY A 118 -14.74 -15.90 -22.13
CA GLY A 118 -15.88 -15.52 -21.28
C GLY A 118 -15.55 -15.38 -19.78
N ASP A 119 -14.27 -15.52 -19.41
CA ASP A 119 -13.79 -15.53 -18.02
C ASP A 119 -13.17 -14.18 -17.59
N LEU A 120 -13.48 -13.10 -18.30
CA LEU A 120 -12.95 -11.78 -17.97
C LEU A 120 -13.77 -11.12 -16.86
N THR A 121 -13.12 -10.85 -15.72
CA THR A 121 -13.78 -10.18 -14.59
C THR A 121 -13.50 -8.68 -14.54
N LYS A 122 -14.40 -7.93 -13.89
CA LYS A 122 -14.26 -6.47 -13.68
C LYS A 122 -12.99 -6.10 -12.92
N SER A 123 -12.60 -6.85 -11.89
CA SER A 123 -11.41 -6.58 -11.09
C SER A 123 -10.13 -6.61 -11.92
N GLU A 124 -10.06 -7.52 -12.89
CA GLU A 124 -8.88 -7.69 -13.74
C GLU A 124 -8.77 -6.59 -14.80
N ILE A 125 -9.91 -6.10 -15.31
CA ILE A 125 -9.95 -4.90 -16.16
C ILE A 125 -9.47 -3.68 -15.37
N THR A 126 -10.03 -3.48 -14.18
CA THR A 126 -9.68 -2.36 -13.29
C THR A 126 -8.18 -2.37 -12.96
N GLU A 127 -7.63 -3.52 -12.56
CA GLU A 127 -6.21 -3.63 -12.23
C GLU A 127 -5.30 -3.34 -13.44
N ALA A 128 -5.66 -3.80 -14.64
CA ALA A 128 -4.88 -3.55 -15.84
C ALA A 128 -4.88 -2.06 -16.22
N LEU A 129 -6.02 -1.38 -16.09
CA LEU A 129 -6.14 0.06 -16.32
C LEU A 129 -5.32 0.86 -15.29
N GLU A 130 -5.41 0.52 -14.01
CA GLU A 130 -4.61 1.13 -12.94
C GLU A 130 -3.11 0.95 -13.18
N LYS A 131 -2.71 -0.26 -13.60
CA LYS A 131 -1.32 -0.54 -13.98
C LYS A 131 -0.87 0.30 -15.17
N SER A 132 -1.76 0.55 -16.14
CA SER A 132 -1.52 1.45 -17.28
C SER A 132 -1.29 2.88 -16.82
N ILE A 133 -2.14 3.39 -15.92
CA ILE A 133 -2.06 4.73 -15.31
C ILE A 133 -0.73 4.88 -14.55
N ARG A 134 -0.40 3.93 -13.67
CA ARG A 134 0.86 3.94 -12.92
C ARG A 134 2.07 4.00 -13.82
N ARG A 135 2.08 3.23 -14.91
CA ARG A 135 3.19 3.20 -15.87
C ARG A 135 3.18 4.37 -16.85
N ARG A 136 2.22 5.30 -16.72
CA ARG A 136 1.98 6.40 -17.66
C ARG A 136 1.95 5.93 -19.10
N SER A 137 1.38 4.74 -19.33
CA SER A 137 1.21 4.16 -20.64
C SER A 137 -0.25 4.36 -21.03
N PRO A 138 -0.60 5.40 -21.81
CA PRO A 138 -1.99 5.66 -22.18
C PRO A 138 -2.50 4.70 -23.26
N ARG A 139 -1.62 3.90 -23.87
CA ARG A 139 -1.94 3.11 -25.05
C ARG A 139 -2.54 1.76 -24.66
N ILE A 140 -3.86 1.67 -24.77
CA ILE A 140 -4.60 0.41 -24.70
C ILE A 140 -4.59 -0.22 -26.10
N PRO A 141 -4.21 -1.50 -26.27
CA PRO A 141 -4.24 -2.17 -27.57
C PRO A 141 -5.65 -2.23 -28.17
N VAL A 142 -5.78 -2.06 -29.50
CA VAL A 142 -7.08 -2.05 -30.20
C VAL A 142 -7.91 -3.30 -29.90
N ALA A 143 -7.28 -4.48 -29.82
CA ALA A 143 -7.97 -5.71 -29.46
C ALA A 143 -8.69 -5.61 -28.10
N PHE A 144 -8.04 -4.99 -27.11
CA PHE A 144 -8.66 -4.78 -25.81
C PHE A 144 -9.68 -3.62 -25.82
N GLN A 145 -9.50 -2.61 -26.67
CA GLN A 145 -10.52 -1.58 -26.89
C GLN A 145 -11.82 -2.19 -27.43
N ILE A 146 -11.74 -3.15 -28.36
CA ILE A 146 -12.91 -3.90 -28.88
C ILE A 146 -13.60 -4.67 -27.75
N VAL A 147 -12.84 -5.32 -26.87
CA VAL A 147 -13.38 -6.01 -25.68
C VAL A 147 -14.12 -5.02 -24.77
N LEU A 148 -13.51 -3.88 -24.45
CA LEU A 148 -14.14 -2.83 -23.63
C LEU A 148 -15.43 -2.31 -24.28
N LEU A 149 -15.42 -2.07 -25.60
CA LEU A 149 -16.62 -1.65 -26.32
C LEU A 149 -17.74 -2.69 -26.21
N LYS A 150 -17.45 -3.98 -26.38
CA LYS A 150 -18.47 -5.05 -26.22
C LYS A 150 -19.07 -5.07 -24.82
N ILE A 151 -18.22 -4.95 -23.80
CA ILE A 151 -18.66 -4.93 -22.39
C ILE A 151 -19.55 -3.71 -22.12
N LEU A 152 -19.14 -2.53 -22.58
CA LEU A 152 -19.89 -1.30 -22.40
C LEU A 152 -21.20 -1.35 -23.18
N SER A 153 -21.19 -1.71 -24.46
CA SER A 153 -22.41 -1.82 -25.27
C SER A 153 -23.41 -2.81 -24.69
N SER A 154 -22.96 -3.97 -24.18
CA SER A 154 -23.84 -4.94 -23.49
C SER A 154 -24.44 -4.42 -22.19
N SER A 155 -23.82 -3.40 -21.58
CA SER A 155 -24.29 -2.78 -20.34
C SER A 155 -25.11 -1.50 -20.60
N TYR A 156 -24.96 -0.89 -21.78
CA TYR A 156 -25.52 0.40 -22.16
C TYR A 156 -26.87 0.33 -22.89
N ASP A 157 -27.41 -0.87 -23.16
CA ASP A 157 -28.77 -1.05 -23.73
C ASP A 157 -29.90 -0.48 -22.85
N HIS A 158 -29.60 -0.01 -21.63
CA HIS A 158 -30.54 0.60 -20.68
C HIS A 158 -30.26 2.09 -20.38
N TRP A 159 -29.47 2.81 -21.18
CA TRP A 159 -29.23 4.23 -20.95
C TRP A 159 -30.48 5.07 -21.30
N PRO A 160 -31.03 5.91 -20.40
CA PRO A 160 -32.14 6.78 -20.73
C PRO A 160 -31.69 7.78 -21.80
N GLN A 161 -32.40 7.80 -22.93
CA GLN A 161 -32.23 8.84 -23.94
C GLN A 161 -32.69 10.18 -23.34
N PRO A 162 -32.03 11.30 -23.71
CA PRO A 162 -32.31 12.63 -23.17
C PRO A 162 -33.76 13.10 -23.45
#